data_AF-A0A3D5HRY8-F1
#
_entry.id   AF-A0A3D5HRY8-F1
#
_cell.length_a   1.000
_cell.length_b   1.000
_cell.length_c   1.000
_cell.angle_alpha   90.00
_cell.angle_beta   90.00
_cell.angle_gamma   90.00
#
_symmetry.space_group_name_H-M   'P 1'
#
loop_
_entity.id
_entity.type
_entity.pdbx_description
1 polymer ?
#
loop_
_entity_poly.entity_id
_entity_poly.type
_entity_poly.pdbx_seq_one_letter_code
_entity_poly.pdbx_strand_id
1 'polypeptide(L)'
;MKKHLGLIFAILFILFAVVQYNDPDPWIWIVIYGVVAMVSFFQWMKKISDKVLLLLSVALFVATLSYVPEIVGWAENGFPNIAGEMKTENPHIELVRETLGLAIACVSLFYLYLTSRPKL
;
A
#
# COMPACT_ATOMS: atom_id res chain seq x y z
N MET A 1 19.82 10.25 -1.12
CA MET A 1 18.63 9.44 -1.45
C MET A 1 17.58 9.38 -0.35
N LYS A 2 17.91 9.01 0.90
CA LYS A 2 16.92 8.86 2.00
C LYS A 2 16.05 10.09 2.28
N LYS A 3 16.59 11.30 2.05
CA LYS A 3 15.92 12.59 2.28
C LYS A 3 14.66 12.80 1.43
N HIS A 4 14.49 12.07 0.31
CA HIS A 4 13.36 12.25 -0.61
C HIS A 4 12.44 11.04 -0.71
N LEU A 5 12.63 10.01 0.11
CA LEU A 5 11.81 8.79 0.07
C LEU A 5 10.33 9.09 0.32
N GLY A 6 10.00 9.95 1.28
CA GLY A 6 8.62 10.34 1.54
C GLY A 6 7.94 11.01 0.34
N LEU A 7 8.68 11.83 -0.42
CA LEU A 7 8.18 12.44 -1.65
C LEU A 7 7.99 11.41 -2.77
N ILE A 8 8.95 10.49 -2.93
CA ILE A 8 8.86 9.41 -3.93
C ILE A 8 7.64 8.52 -3.64
N PHE A 9 7.44 8.10 -2.39
CA PHE A 9 6.28 7.32 -2.01
C PHE A 9 4.98 8.11 -2.16
N ALA A 10 4.96 9.40 -1.80
CA ALA A 10 3.79 10.24 -2.03
C ALA A 10 3.35 10.25 -3.50
N ILE A 11 4.29 10.48 -4.43
CA ILE A 11 4.00 10.48 -5.86
C ILE A 11 3.56 9.09 -6.31
N LEU A 12 4.26 8.03 -5.88
CA LEU A 12 3.93 6.65 -6.24
C LEU A 12 2.50 6.26 -5.82
N PHE A 13 2.10 6.55 -4.58
CA PHE A 13 0.77 6.22 -4.09
C PHE A 13 -0.33 7.10 -4.71
N ILE A 14 -0.02 8.33 -5.13
CA ILE A 14 -0.93 9.11 -5.98
C ILE A 14 -1.15 8.39 -7.31
N LEU A 15 -0.09 7.88 -7.95
CA LEU A 15 -0.22 7.13 -9.20
C LEU A 15 -1.05 5.85 -8.99
N PHE A 16 -0.85 5.13 -7.88
CA PHE A 16 -1.68 3.97 -7.55
C PHE A 16 -3.15 4.34 -7.38
N ALA A 17 -3.45 5.43 -6.66
CA ALA A 17 -4.82 5.93 -6.54
C ALA A 17 -5.43 6.29 -7.91
N VAL A 18 -4.65 6.88 -8.83
CA VAL A 18 -5.14 7.21 -10.18
C VAL A 18 -5.41 5.96 -11.01
N VAL A 19 -4.56 4.93 -10.92
CA VAL A 19 -4.77 3.67 -11.65
C VAL A 19 -6.04 2.96 -11.20
N GLN A 20 -6.41 3.14 -9.92
CA GLN A 20 -7.54 2.48 -9.30
C GLN A 20 -8.90 2.85 -9.88
N TYR A 21 -9.04 3.98 -10.57
CA TYR A 21 -10.28 4.32 -11.29
C TYR A 21 -10.69 3.29 -12.37
N ASN A 22 -9.78 2.39 -12.75
CA ASN A 22 -10.06 1.30 -13.68
C ASN A 22 -10.64 0.04 -13.02
N ASP A 23 -10.60 -0.05 -11.69
CA ASP A 23 -11.06 -1.20 -10.92
C ASP A 23 -12.56 -1.08 -10.59
N PRO A 24 -13.28 -2.20 -10.37
CA PRO A 24 -14.74 -2.21 -10.14
C PRO A 24 -15.18 -1.52 -8.83
N ASP A 25 -14.36 -1.55 -7.78
CA ASP A 25 -14.62 -0.98 -6.45
C ASP A 25 -13.52 0.02 -5.99
N PRO A 26 -13.33 1.13 -6.74
CA PRO A 26 -12.11 1.92 -6.66
C PRO A 26 -11.97 2.74 -5.37
N TRP A 27 -13.07 3.09 -4.72
CA TRP A 27 -13.12 4.16 -3.73
C TRP A 27 -12.32 3.87 -2.45
N ILE A 28 -12.44 2.66 -1.90
CA ILE A 28 -11.74 2.29 -0.67
C ILE A 28 -10.23 2.33 -0.87
N TRP A 29 -9.77 1.83 -2.02
CA TRP A 29 -8.39 1.77 -2.42
C TRP A 29 -7.80 3.15 -2.71
N ILE A 30 -8.54 4.02 -3.42
CA ILE A 30 -8.19 5.43 -3.64
C ILE A 30 -7.98 6.14 -2.30
N VAL A 31 -8.87 5.92 -1.33
CA VAL A 31 -8.76 6.54 0.00
C VAL A 31 -7.54 6.03 0.75
N ILE A 32 -7.31 4.72 0.75
CA ILE A 32 -6.15 4.11 1.42
C ILE A 32 -4.85 4.66 0.83
N TYR A 33 -4.70 4.62 -0.51
CA TYR A 33 -3.50 5.13 -1.17
C TYR A 33 -3.36 6.65 -1.01
N GLY A 34 -4.46 7.40 -1.03
CA GLY A 34 -4.46 8.84 -0.77
C GLY A 34 -3.97 9.19 0.63
N VAL A 35 -4.40 8.45 1.66
CA VAL A 35 -3.91 8.63 3.04
C VAL A 35 -2.41 8.33 3.12
N VAL A 36 -1.96 7.23 2.53
CA VAL A 36 -0.53 6.84 2.50
C VAL A 36 0.30 7.90 1.79
N ALA A 37 -0.19 8.42 0.66
CA ALA A 37 0.48 9.48 -0.09
C ALA A 37 0.61 10.77 0.73
N MET A 38 -0.49 11.22 1.34
CA MET A 38 -0.54 12.43 2.15
C MET A 38 0.40 12.35 3.35
N VAL A 39 0.37 11.22 4.07
CA VAL A 39 1.23 10.97 5.24
C VAL A 39 2.71 10.91 4.83
N SER A 40 3.02 10.27 3.70
CA SER A 40 4.39 10.22 3.16
C SER A 40 4.90 11.62 2.76
N PHE A 41 4.04 12.44 2.18
CA PHE A 41 4.37 13.83 1.84
C PHE A 41 4.62 14.69 3.09
N PHE A 42 3.75 14.59 4.11
CA PHE A 42 3.96 15.32 5.36
C PHE A 42 5.17 14.81 6.16
N GLN A 43 5.51 13.53 6.05
CA GLN A 43 6.77 12.99 6.55
C GLN A 43 7.97 13.66 5.88
N TRP A 44 7.94 13.80 4.56
CA TRP A 44 9.01 14.48 3.82
C TRP A 44 9.16 15.96 4.25
N MET A 45 8.05 16.64 4.53
CA MET A 45 8.04 18.00 5.10
C MET A 45 8.45 18.06 6.59
N LYS A 46 8.70 16.91 7.24
CA LYS A 46 8.94 16.78 8.69
C LYS A 46 7.79 17.34 9.56
N LYS A 47 6.56 17.28 9.04
CA LYS A 47 5.34 17.79 9.70
C LYS A 47 4.50 16.69 10.36
N ILE A 48 4.97 15.45 10.35
CA ILE A 48 4.28 14.31 10.96
C ILE A 48 5.22 13.60 11.93
N SER A 49 4.66 13.00 12.97
CA SER A 49 5.44 12.23 13.94
C SER A 49 5.65 10.80 13.48
N ASP A 50 6.79 10.22 13.83
CA ASP A 50 7.12 8.82 13.56
C ASP A 50 6.08 7.83 14.13
N LYS A 51 5.40 8.23 15.21
CA LYS A 51 4.32 7.43 15.83
C LYS A 51 3.12 7.27 14.90
N VAL A 52 2.79 8.29 14.10
CA VAL A 52 1.70 8.22 13.12
C VAL A 52 2.05 7.25 12.00
N LEU A 53 3.29 7.29 11.51
CA LEU A 53 3.79 6.34 10.50
C LEU A 53 3.71 4.90 11.00
N LEU A 54 4.14 4.66 12.24
CA LEU A 54 4.05 3.34 12.87
C LEU A 54 2.61 2.88 13.04
N LEU A 55 1.74 3.75 13.56
CA LEU A 55 0.33 3.41 13.80
C LEU A 55 -0.36 2.99 12.50
N LEU A 56 -0.19 3.79 11.43
CA LEU A 56 -0.78 3.48 10.13
C LEU A 56 -0.17 2.24 9.49
N SER A 57 1.14 2.05 9.63
CA SER A 57 1.80 0.81 9.19
C SER A 57 1.23 -0.42 9.89
N VAL A 58 1.02 -0.37 11.22
CA VAL A 58 0.41 -1.47 11.98
C VAL A 58 -1.05 -1.70 11.56
N ALA A 59 -1.83 -0.63 11.34
CA ALA A 59 -3.20 -0.75 10.87
C ALA A 59 -3.27 -1.43 9.49
N LEU A 60 -2.41 -1.03 8.56
CA LEU A 60 -2.30 -1.66 7.24
C LEU A 60 -1.79 -3.10 7.33
N PHE A 61 -0.90 -3.40 8.26
CA PHE A 61 -0.44 -4.77 8.51
C PHE A 61 -1.59 -5.67 8.95
N VAL A 62 -2.40 -5.23 9.93
CA VAL A 62 -3.59 -5.97 10.38
C VAL A 62 -4.61 -6.13 9.24
N ALA A 63 -4.82 -5.09 8.43
CA ALA A 63 -5.66 -5.18 7.25
C ALA A 63 -5.13 -6.24 6.27
N THR A 64 -3.83 -6.23 5.98
CA THR A 64 -3.17 -7.20 5.10
C THR A 64 -3.34 -8.63 5.62
N LEU A 65 -3.20 -8.85 6.93
CA LEU A 65 -3.39 -10.17 7.55
C LEU A 65 -4.81 -10.72 7.33
N SER A 66 -5.81 -9.84 7.25
CA SER A 66 -7.20 -10.24 7.04
C SER A 66 -7.43 -10.83 5.64
N TYR A 67 -6.55 -10.55 4.68
CA TYR A 67 -6.60 -11.05 3.30
C TYR A 67 -5.55 -12.14 3.00
N VAL A 68 -4.83 -12.63 4.01
CA VAL A 68 -3.87 -13.75 3.82
C VAL A 68 -4.50 -15.00 3.20
N PRO A 69 -5.74 -15.41 3.52
CA PRO A 69 -6.38 -16.57 2.87
C PRO A 69 -6.40 -16.47 1.34
N GLU A 70 -6.51 -15.27 0.79
CA GLU A 70 -6.57 -15.01 -0.65
C GLU A 70 -5.20 -15.20 -1.30
N ILE A 71 -4.12 -14.82 -0.61
CA ILE A 71 -2.75 -15.13 -1.05
C ILE A 71 -2.50 -16.64 -1.00
N VAL A 72 -3.02 -17.32 0.01
CA VAL A 72 -2.92 -18.79 0.11
C VAL A 72 -3.67 -19.46 -1.02
N GLY A 73 -4.93 -19.09 -1.28
CA GLY A 73 -5.71 -19.61 -2.41
C GLY A 73 -5.03 -19.34 -3.75
N TRP A 74 -4.35 -18.20 -3.91
CA TRP A 74 -3.60 -17.89 -5.13
C TRP A 74 -2.39 -18.81 -5.31
N ALA A 75 -1.68 -19.12 -4.22
CA ALA A 75 -0.57 -20.07 -4.22
C ALA A 75 -1.05 -21.50 -4.52
N GLU A 76 -2.17 -21.93 -3.93
CA GLU A 76 -2.78 -23.25 -4.17
C GLU A 76 -3.21 -23.42 -5.64
N ASN A 77 -3.66 -22.34 -6.28
CA ASN A 77 -3.99 -22.32 -7.70
C ASN A 77 -2.76 -22.22 -8.64
N GLY A 78 -1.55 -22.28 -8.10
CA GLY A 78 -0.30 -22.30 -8.89
C GLY A 78 0.16 -20.93 -9.38
N PHE A 79 -0.16 -19.85 -8.65
CA PHE A 79 0.22 -18.47 -8.99
C PHE A 79 -0.21 -18.02 -10.40
N PRO A 80 -1.52 -18.09 -10.72
CA PRO A 80 -2.02 -17.56 -11.99
C PRO A 80 -1.62 -16.09 -12.17
N ASN A 81 -1.41 -15.67 -13.42
CA ASN A 81 -0.92 -14.33 -13.73
C ASN A 81 -1.87 -13.25 -13.22
N ILE A 82 -1.36 -12.37 -12.35
CA ILE A 82 -2.10 -11.26 -11.75
C ILE A 82 -1.95 -9.94 -12.52
N ALA A 83 -1.07 -9.88 -13.52
CA ALA A 83 -0.86 -8.72 -14.39
C ALA A 83 -1.68 -8.82 -15.70
N GLY A 84 -2.67 -9.71 -15.73
CA GLY A 84 -3.61 -9.86 -16.84
C GLY A 84 -4.55 -8.65 -16.99
N GLU A 85 -5.62 -8.81 -17.77
CA GLU A 85 -6.58 -7.73 -17.97
C GLU A 85 -7.17 -7.22 -16.64
N MET A 86 -7.24 -5.90 -16.47
CA MET A 86 -7.81 -5.31 -15.25
C MET A 86 -9.27 -5.70 -15.04
N LYS A 87 -9.98 -6.08 -16.11
CA LYS A 87 -11.31 -6.69 -16.09
C LYS A 87 -11.20 -8.20 -16.20
N THR A 88 -10.48 -8.83 -15.28
CA THR A 88 -10.50 -10.29 -15.23
C THR A 88 -11.85 -10.70 -14.63
N GLU A 89 -12.56 -11.66 -15.24
CA GLU A 89 -13.80 -12.24 -14.68
C GLU A 89 -13.57 -13.07 -13.39
N ASN A 90 -12.39 -12.96 -12.78
CA ASN A 90 -11.96 -13.76 -11.63
C ASN A 90 -11.74 -12.85 -10.41
N PRO A 91 -12.74 -12.73 -9.51
CA PRO A 91 -12.68 -11.90 -8.30
C PRO A 91 -11.46 -12.21 -7.41
N HIS A 92 -10.96 -13.45 -7.47
CA HIS A 92 -9.82 -13.88 -6.66
C HIS A 92 -8.50 -13.22 -7.10
N ILE A 93 -8.35 -12.84 -8.38
CA ILE A 93 -7.13 -12.16 -8.86
C ILE A 93 -7.11 -10.69 -8.40
N GLU A 94 -8.26 -10.03 -8.39
CA GLU A 94 -8.41 -8.66 -7.89
C GLU A 94 -8.03 -8.59 -6.41
N LEU A 95 -8.56 -9.50 -5.60
CA LEU A 95 -8.31 -9.55 -4.17
C LEU A 95 -6.84 -9.81 -3.81
N VAL A 96 -6.12 -10.60 -4.63
CA VAL A 96 -4.68 -10.79 -4.51
C VAL A 96 -3.92 -9.49 -4.83
N ARG A 97 -4.28 -8.79 -5.91
CA ARG A 97 -3.67 -7.49 -6.27
C ARG A 97 -3.85 -6.47 -5.16
N GLU A 98 -5.05 -6.40 -4.61
CA GLU A 98 -5.42 -5.54 -3.49
C GLU A 98 -4.61 -5.83 -2.23
N THR A 99 -4.48 -7.11 -1.89
CA THR A 99 -3.67 -7.57 -0.74
C THR A 99 -2.21 -7.19 -0.89
N LEU A 100 -1.64 -7.36 -2.10
CA LEU A 100 -0.28 -6.94 -2.40
C LEU A 100 -0.14 -5.41 -2.31
N GLY A 101 -1.15 -4.67 -2.77
CA GLY A 101 -1.22 -3.21 -2.62
C GLY A 101 -1.18 -2.76 -1.15
N LEU A 102 -1.94 -3.42 -0.26
CA LEU A 102 -1.90 -3.18 1.18
C LEU A 102 -0.52 -3.49 1.77
N ALA A 103 0.07 -4.62 1.38
CA ALA A 103 1.39 -5.02 1.85
C ALA A 103 2.46 -3.98 1.46
N ILE A 104 2.42 -3.49 0.21
CA ILE A 104 3.33 -2.44 -0.27
C ILE A 104 3.12 -1.15 0.53
N ALA A 105 1.86 -0.71 0.73
CA ALA A 105 1.53 0.46 1.55
C ALA A 105 2.06 0.34 2.99
N CYS A 106 1.86 -0.82 3.62
CA CYS A 106 2.36 -1.13 4.95
C CYS A 106 3.89 -1.01 5.02
N VAL A 107 4.60 -1.68 4.10
CA VAL A 107 6.06 -1.70 4.06
C VAL A 107 6.62 -0.30 3.79
N SER A 108 6.02 0.47 2.89
CA SER A 108 6.42 1.85 2.61
C SER A 108 6.36 2.73 3.85
N LEU A 109 5.26 2.71 4.60
CA LEU A 109 5.13 3.49 5.83
C LEU A 109 6.08 3.01 6.92
N PHE A 110 6.25 1.69 7.07
CA PHE A 110 7.21 1.13 8.03
C PHE A 110 8.64 1.56 7.71
N TYR A 111 9.01 1.55 6.43
CA TYR A 111 10.33 1.98 5.99
C TYR A 111 10.56 3.48 6.25
N LEU A 112 9.55 4.32 5.98
CA LEU A 112 9.64 5.75 6.32
C LEU A 112 9.83 5.96 7.83
N TYR A 113 9.11 5.21 8.65
CA TYR A 113 9.28 5.21 10.11
C TYR A 113 10.72 4.86 10.53
N LEU A 114 11.30 3.78 9.99
CA LEU A 114 12.68 3.38 10.28
C LEU A 114 13.70 4.47 9.87
N THR A 115 13.42 5.21 8.79
CA THR A 115 14.31 6.29 8.34
C THR A 115 14.12 7.60 9.09
N SER A 116 12.98 7.80 9.76
CA SER A 116 12.68 9.03 10.49
C SER A 116 13.27 9.03 11.90
N ARG A 117 13.49 7.84 12.47
CA ARG A 117 14.10 7.69 13.79
C ARG A 117 15.54 8.22 13.80
N PRO A 118 15.92 9.04 14.80
CA PRO A 118 17.33 9.31 15.06
C PRO A 118 18.00 7.98 15.41
N LYS A 119 19.12 7.67 14.75
CA LYS A 119 19.98 6.56 15.18
C LYS A 119 20.57 6.96 16.53
N LEU A 120 20.27 6.17 17.56
CA LEU A 120 20.94 6.22 18.87
C LEU A 120 22.44 5.99 18.70
#